data_AF-A0A1S1QKN8-F1
#
_entry.id   AF-A0A1S1QKN8-F1
#
_cell.length_a   1.000
_cell.length_b   1.000
_cell.length_c   1.000
_cell.angle_alpha   90.00
_cell.angle_beta   90.00
_cell.angle_gamma   90.00
#
_symmetry.space_group_name_H-M   'P 1'
#
loop_
_entity.id
_entity.type
_entity.pdbx_description
1 polymer ?
#
loop_
_entity_poly.entity_id
_entity_poly.type
_entity_poly.pdbx_seq_one_letter_code
_entity_poly.pdbx_strand_id
1 'polypeptide(L)'
;MVISADCHGGGSLHGYRPYLENRWLDDFDAWAADYAIPYDDLKGDLGGRNWDSDRRLADLEGDGIVAEVIYPNTVPPFYPNNSLVEQPPAPNAGDLERRWAGLRAHNRWMADFCAAAQGRRAGICQIMLHDLDAAVAEVRWAKENGLFGGVLLPGAPPGSGVPPLYDPAYYEPLWSVCEELDMPVNHHSGSAAPAAGERAEDKVILLLEVTWWAHRAFTHLLVGGVFERHPGLRLVLAEQGTAWVPDELARLDYFFDRMGSGAADSQEAVWGKDLVGGMSLRPSEYFARQVRIGASFLRGHEVPAAGRLGFDKIMWGSDYPHREGSHPYSREALRAAFAGVDPVDVARMLAGNAATAYGFDLAALRPLADRFGPTVAEVAEPLKPASLPIEAEMCPALIGYGIPAGS
;
A
#
# COMPACT_ATOMS: atom_id res chain seq x y z
N MET A 1 4.93 15.38 -14.20
CA MET A 1 3.80 14.44 -14.00
C MET A 1 4.01 13.76 -12.67
N VAL A 2 2.96 13.60 -11.89
CA VAL A 2 2.98 12.88 -10.62
C VAL A 2 1.83 11.88 -10.59
N ILE A 3 2.16 10.62 -10.34
CA ILE A 3 1.25 9.52 -10.03
C ILE A 3 1.53 9.15 -8.58
N SER A 4 0.54 9.29 -7.72
CA SER A 4 0.67 8.86 -6.33
C SER A 4 0.51 7.34 -6.27
N ALA A 5 1.55 6.63 -5.83
CA ALA A 5 1.52 5.18 -5.67
C ALA A 5 0.86 4.72 -4.38
N ASP A 6 0.44 5.67 -3.54
CA ASP A 6 -0.24 5.40 -2.28
C ASP A 6 -1.21 6.54 -1.94
N CYS A 7 -2.49 6.22 -1.97
CA CYS A 7 -3.61 7.01 -1.50
C CYS A 7 -4.69 6.07 -0.94
N HIS A 8 -5.65 6.64 -0.25
CA HIS A 8 -6.64 5.95 0.56
C HIS A 8 -8.05 6.40 0.19
N GLY A 9 -8.99 5.45 0.11
CA GLY A 9 -10.36 5.74 -0.27
C GLY A 9 -11.34 4.65 0.16
N GLY A 10 -12.62 4.96 0.05
CA GLY A 10 -13.70 4.06 0.45
C GLY A 10 -15.02 4.79 0.51
N GLY A 11 -16.12 4.07 0.33
CA GLY A 11 -17.47 4.62 0.40
C GLY A 11 -17.84 5.10 1.80
N SER A 12 -18.77 6.07 1.87
CA SER A 12 -19.44 6.37 3.13
C SER A 12 -20.18 5.12 3.66
N LEU A 13 -20.46 5.07 4.96
CA LEU A 13 -21.12 3.93 5.61
C LEU A 13 -22.32 3.43 4.80
N HIS A 14 -23.31 4.29 4.55
CA HIS A 14 -24.49 3.94 3.76
C HIS A 14 -24.24 3.90 2.25
N GLY A 15 -23.12 4.45 1.78
CA GLY A 15 -22.68 4.35 0.39
C GLY A 15 -22.37 2.92 -0.05
N TYR A 16 -22.12 2.00 0.88
CA TYR A 16 -21.94 0.58 0.57
C TYR A 16 -23.24 -0.20 0.38
N ARG A 17 -24.36 0.31 0.89
CA ARG A 17 -25.64 -0.41 0.88
C ARG A 17 -26.07 -0.90 -0.51
N PRO A 18 -25.94 -0.11 -1.61
CA PRO A 18 -26.30 -0.57 -2.95
C PRO A 18 -25.46 -1.73 -3.49
N TYR A 19 -24.28 -1.97 -2.91
CA TYR A 19 -23.32 -2.99 -3.35
C TYR A 19 -23.41 -4.30 -2.55
N LEU A 20 -24.29 -4.35 -1.56
CA LEU A 20 -24.55 -5.56 -0.76
C LEU A 20 -25.60 -6.44 -1.45
N GLU A 21 -25.41 -7.76 -1.35
CA GLU A 21 -26.44 -8.73 -1.76
C GLU A 21 -27.71 -8.54 -0.93
N ASN A 22 -28.88 -8.73 -1.54
CA ASN A 22 -30.19 -8.53 -0.88
C ASN A 22 -30.32 -9.23 0.48
N ARG A 23 -29.70 -10.40 0.66
CA ARG A 23 -29.73 -11.17 1.92
C ARG A 23 -29.06 -10.46 3.10
N TRP A 24 -28.21 -9.46 2.85
CA TRP A 24 -27.46 -8.73 3.87
C TRP A 24 -28.04 -7.36 4.20
N LEU A 25 -29.09 -6.90 3.50
CA LEU A 25 -29.57 -5.53 3.65
C LEU A 25 -30.17 -5.27 5.04
N ASP A 26 -31.00 -6.18 5.55
CA ASP A 26 -31.60 -6.03 6.89
C ASP A 26 -30.52 -6.10 7.99
N ASP A 27 -29.57 -7.03 7.86
CA ASP A 27 -28.44 -7.17 8.77
C ASP A 27 -27.54 -5.91 8.76
N PHE A 28 -27.30 -5.35 7.58
CA PHE A 28 -26.52 -4.14 7.40
C PHE A 28 -27.23 -2.92 7.99
N ASP A 29 -28.52 -2.76 7.73
CA ASP A 29 -29.30 -1.64 8.24
C ASP A 29 -29.35 -1.68 9.78
N ALA A 30 -29.47 -2.87 10.37
CA ALA A 30 -29.37 -3.05 11.82
C ALA A 30 -27.97 -2.74 12.36
N TRP A 31 -26.91 -3.26 11.74
CA TRP A 31 -25.52 -3.01 12.15
C TRP A 31 -25.15 -1.52 12.03
N ALA A 32 -25.50 -0.88 10.91
CA ALA A 32 -25.16 0.51 10.63
C ALA A 32 -25.88 1.50 11.55
N ALA A 33 -27.06 1.14 12.09
CA ALA A 33 -27.78 1.96 13.06
C ALA A 33 -27.02 2.11 14.40
N ASP A 34 -26.28 1.07 14.79
CA ASP A 34 -25.52 1.03 16.04
C ASP A 34 -24.02 1.31 15.86
N TYR A 35 -23.53 1.33 14.61
CA TYR A 35 -22.11 1.50 14.31
C TYR A 35 -21.67 2.96 14.43
N ALA A 36 -20.69 3.21 15.31
CA ALA A 36 -20.01 4.48 15.41
C ALA A 36 -18.67 4.43 14.67
N ILE A 37 -18.48 5.28 13.66
CA ILE A 37 -17.21 5.42 12.94
C ILE A 37 -16.12 5.81 13.96
N PRO A 38 -15.07 5.00 14.14
CA PRO A 38 -14.10 5.21 15.22
C PRO A 38 -13.12 6.37 14.94
N TYR A 39 -13.01 6.79 13.68
CA TYR A 39 -12.03 7.78 13.23
C TYR A 39 -12.67 9.11 12.86
N ASP A 40 -12.13 10.21 13.39
CA ASP A 40 -12.71 11.56 13.20
C ASP A 40 -12.50 12.10 11.79
N ASP A 41 -11.42 11.71 11.11
CA ASP A 41 -11.12 12.08 9.73
C ASP A 41 -12.01 11.35 8.70
N LEU A 42 -12.75 10.33 9.13
CA LEU A 42 -13.79 9.65 8.34
C LEU A 42 -15.19 10.24 8.57
N LYS A 43 -15.33 11.29 9.38
CA LYS A 43 -16.63 11.92 9.72
C LYS A 43 -16.81 13.26 9.01
N GLY A 44 -18.07 13.65 8.85
CA GLY A 44 -18.46 14.99 8.37
C GLY A 44 -17.81 15.37 7.03
N ASP A 45 -17.36 16.61 6.91
CA ASP A 45 -16.68 17.12 5.72
C ASP A 45 -15.37 16.37 5.42
N LEU A 46 -14.59 16.05 6.46
CA LEU A 46 -13.29 15.38 6.30
C LEU A 46 -13.42 13.99 5.67
N GLY A 47 -14.48 13.26 6.04
CA GLY A 47 -14.79 11.95 5.48
C GLY A 47 -15.03 11.99 3.96
N GLY A 48 -15.60 13.09 3.46
CA GLY A 48 -15.86 13.31 2.04
C GLY A 48 -14.63 13.13 1.15
N ARG A 49 -13.41 13.37 1.65
CA ARG A 49 -12.15 13.14 0.92
C ARG A 49 -11.94 11.69 0.47
N ASN A 50 -12.64 10.74 1.07
CA ASN A 50 -12.56 9.31 0.72
C ASN A 50 -13.48 8.90 -0.45
N TRP A 51 -14.62 9.56 -0.63
CA TRP A 51 -15.67 9.12 -1.56
C TRP A 51 -16.27 10.20 -2.47
N ASP A 52 -16.03 11.48 -2.21
CA ASP A 52 -16.41 12.57 -3.09
C ASP A 52 -15.41 12.67 -4.24
N SER A 53 -15.81 12.17 -5.41
CA SER A 53 -14.94 12.09 -6.58
C SER A 53 -14.49 13.46 -7.08
N ASP A 54 -15.37 14.45 -7.10
CA ASP A 54 -15.08 15.77 -7.68
C ASP A 54 -14.15 16.55 -6.76
N ARG A 55 -14.43 16.52 -5.45
CA ARG A 55 -13.52 17.07 -4.44
C ARG A 55 -12.14 16.43 -4.53
N ARG A 56 -12.07 15.10 -4.55
CA ARG A 56 -10.80 14.38 -4.60
C ARG A 56 -9.98 14.75 -5.84
N LEU A 57 -10.63 14.87 -7.01
CA LEU A 57 -9.95 15.32 -8.22
C LEU A 57 -9.41 16.75 -8.07
N ALA A 58 -10.21 17.67 -7.52
CA ALA A 58 -9.77 19.04 -7.28
C ALA A 58 -8.58 19.13 -6.30
N ASP A 59 -8.63 18.37 -5.20
CA ASP A 59 -7.56 18.31 -4.20
C ASP A 59 -6.26 17.77 -4.81
N LEU A 60 -6.32 16.63 -5.51
CA LEU A 60 -5.15 16.02 -6.14
C LEU A 60 -4.58 16.89 -7.27
N GLU A 61 -5.43 17.48 -8.10
CA GLU A 61 -5.00 18.38 -9.18
C GLU A 61 -4.35 19.67 -8.63
N GLY A 62 -4.87 20.21 -7.53
CA GLY A 62 -4.27 21.34 -6.82
C GLY A 62 -2.85 21.03 -6.33
N ASP A 63 -2.64 19.81 -5.87
CA ASP A 63 -1.34 19.27 -5.42
C ASP A 63 -0.44 18.80 -6.56
N GLY A 64 -0.92 18.86 -7.81
CA GLY A 64 -0.18 18.47 -9.01
C GLY A 64 -0.12 16.96 -9.28
N ILE A 65 -0.98 16.18 -8.62
CA ILE A 65 -1.14 14.74 -8.77
C ILE A 65 -2.23 14.47 -9.82
N VAL A 66 -1.91 13.66 -10.84
CA VAL A 66 -2.83 13.42 -11.96
C VAL A 66 -3.42 12.01 -12.00
N ALA A 67 -2.80 11.07 -11.29
CA ALA A 67 -3.29 9.72 -11.11
C ALA A 67 -2.88 9.18 -9.73
N GLU A 68 -3.56 8.14 -9.28
CA GLU A 68 -3.40 7.58 -7.94
C GLU A 68 -3.67 6.08 -7.90
N VAL A 69 -2.98 5.39 -7.01
CA VAL A 69 -3.32 4.05 -6.52
C VAL A 69 -4.13 4.20 -5.24
N ILE A 70 -5.24 3.46 -5.11
CA ILE A 70 -6.19 3.67 -4.01
C ILE A 70 -6.30 2.39 -3.17
N TYR A 71 -5.73 2.44 -1.97
CA TYR A 71 -5.90 1.48 -0.88
C TYR A 71 -7.22 1.73 -0.13
N PRO A 72 -7.82 0.68 0.46
CA PRO A 72 -9.02 0.83 1.28
C PRO A 72 -8.75 1.64 2.55
N ASN A 73 -9.69 2.49 2.96
CA ASN A 73 -9.55 3.33 4.15
C ASN A 73 -10.76 3.33 5.07
N THR A 74 -11.95 3.56 4.51
CA THR A 74 -13.19 3.56 5.28
C THR A 74 -13.50 2.15 5.77
N VAL A 75 -14.26 2.04 6.86
CA VAL A 75 -14.65 0.75 7.40
C VAL A 75 -15.67 0.05 6.48
N PRO A 76 -15.36 -1.13 5.92
CA PRO A 76 -16.30 -1.87 5.10
C PRO A 76 -17.46 -2.43 5.97
N PRO A 77 -18.62 -2.75 5.38
CA PRO A 77 -19.74 -3.31 6.12
C PRO A 77 -19.35 -4.49 7.00
N PHE A 78 -19.90 -4.54 8.22
CA PHE A 78 -19.69 -5.62 9.20
C PHE A 78 -18.28 -5.74 9.81
N TYR A 79 -17.37 -4.82 9.50
CA TYR A 79 -16.06 -4.78 10.17
C TYR A 79 -16.10 -3.95 11.44
N PRO A 80 -15.39 -4.35 12.51
CA PRO A 80 -15.27 -3.52 13.69
C PRO A 80 -14.42 -2.26 13.42
N ASN A 81 -13.42 -2.38 12.54
CA ASN A 81 -12.47 -1.33 12.23
C ASN A 81 -11.98 -1.37 10.78
N ASN A 82 -11.09 -0.44 10.38
CA ASN A 82 -10.53 -0.43 9.04
C ASN A 82 -9.85 -1.79 8.73
N SER A 83 -10.06 -2.27 7.51
CA SER A 83 -9.59 -3.60 7.07
C SER A 83 -8.12 -3.62 6.60
N LEU A 84 -7.46 -2.46 6.55
CA LEU A 84 -6.09 -2.31 6.08
C LEU A 84 -5.07 -2.54 7.21
N VAL A 85 -5.34 -1.96 8.38
CA VAL A 85 -4.43 -1.88 9.52
C VAL A 85 -4.81 -2.85 10.63
N GLU A 86 -6.08 -3.21 10.77
CA GLU A 86 -6.50 -4.13 11.82
C GLU A 86 -6.83 -5.51 11.24
N GLN A 87 -6.06 -6.51 11.67
CA GLN A 87 -6.46 -7.90 11.47
C GLN A 87 -7.65 -8.16 12.39
N PRO A 88 -8.84 -8.36 11.85
CA PRO A 88 -10.01 -8.48 12.69
C PRO A 88 -9.88 -9.81 13.46
N PRO A 89 -10.42 -9.91 14.70
CA PRO A 89 -10.25 -11.10 15.54
C PRO A 89 -10.67 -12.36 14.78
N ALA A 90 -10.03 -13.48 15.11
CA ALA A 90 -10.27 -14.79 14.49
C ALA A 90 -11.78 -15.02 14.37
N PRO A 91 -12.33 -14.99 13.15
CA PRO A 91 -13.76 -14.90 12.97
C PRO A 91 -14.41 -16.26 13.28
N ASN A 92 -15.63 -16.23 13.81
CA ASN A 92 -16.50 -17.42 13.77
C ASN A 92 -17.18 -17.50 12.40
N ALA A 93 -17.74 -18.66 12.04
CA ALA A 93 -18.27 -18.90 10.70
C ALA A 93 -19.34 -17.88 10.24
N GLY A 94 -20.20 -17.40 11.15
CA GLY A 94 -21.21 -16.39 10.80
C GLY A 94 -20.63 -14.98 10.58
N ASP A 95 -19.54 -14.65 11.27
CA ASP A 95 -18.82 -13.40 11.11
C ASP A 95 -18.00 -13.37 9.80
N LEU A 96 -17.45 -14.51 9.37
CA LEU A 96 -16.70 -14.64 8.12
C LEU A 96 -17.52 -14.27 6.88
N GLU A 97 -18.73 -14.82 6.74
CA GLU A 97 -19.57 -14.54 5.55
C GLU A 97 -19.99 -13.07 5.48
N ARG A 98 -20.29 -12.45 6.63
CA ARG A 98 -20.64 -11.03 6.73
C ARG A 98 -19.46 -10.16 6.35
N ARG A 99 -18.28 -10.40 6.93
CA ARG A 99 -17.05 -9.68 6.57
C ARG A 99 -16.75 -9.84 5.07
N TRP A 100 -16.93 -11.04 4.50
CA TRP A 100 -16.76 -11.22 3.07
C TRP A 100 -17.71 -10.36 2.23
N ALA A 101 -18.98 -10.28 2.63
CA ALA A 101 -19.95 -9.41 1.98
C ALA A 101 -19.53 -7.94 2.05
N GLY A 102 -18.95 -7.50 3.17
CA GLY A 102 -18.40 -6.16 3.34
C GLY A 102 -17.23 -5.84 2.41
N LEU A 103 -16.22 -6.71 2.35
CA LEU A 103 -15.08 -6.51 1.44
C LEU A 103 -15.51 -6.50 -0.02
N ARG A 104 -16.41 -7.41 -0.40
CA ARG A 104 -16.99 -7.42 -1.73
C ARG A 104 -17.75 -6.12 -2.01
N ALA A 105 -18.62 -5.65 -1.12
CA ALA A 105 -19.28 -4.36 -1.29
C ALA A 105 -18.29 -3.20 -1.48
N HIS A 106 -17.16 -3.22 -0.76
CA HIS A 106 -16.07 -2.26 -0.97
C HIS A 106 -15.45 -2.38 -2.37
N ASN A 107 -15.10 -3.58 -2.82
CA ASN A 107 -14.52 -3.78 -4.16
C ASN A 107 -15.44 -3.28 -5.28
N ARG A 108 -16.75 -3.47 -5.14
CA ARG A 108 -17.75 -3.04 -6.14
C ARG A 108 -17.89 -1.52 -6.13
N TRP A 109 -17.92 -0.92 -4.95
CA TRP A 109 -17.84 0.53 -4.81
C TRP A 109 -16.55 1.10 -5.40
N MET A 110 -15.40 0.47 -5.16
CA MET A 110 -14.09 0.90 -5.66
C MET A 110 -14.05 0.84 -7.19
N ALA A 111 -14.66 -0.16 -7.81
CA ALA A 111 -14.77 -0.27 -9.27
C ALA A 111 -15.54 0.92 -9.87
N ASP A 112 -16.72 1.23 -9.32
CA ASP A 112 -17.51 2.39 -9.75
C ASP A 112 -16.77 3.71 -9.50
N PHE A 113 -16.09 3.84 -8.35
CA PHE A 113 -15.30 5.01 -8.02
C PHE A 113 -14.11 5.21 -8.98
N CYS A 114 -13.44 4.12 -9.39
CA CYS A 114 -12.37 4.18 -10.38
C CYS A 114 -12.90 4.49 -11.78
N ALA A 115 -14.06 3.95 -12.16
CA ALA A 115 -14.71 4.20 -13.44
C ALA A 115 -15.07 5.68 -13.65
N ALA A 116 -15.42 6.40 -12.57
CA ALA A 116 -15.70 7.83 -12.62
C ALA A 116 -14.50 8.70 -13.05
N ALA A 117 -13.27 8.19 -12.93
CA ALA A 117 -12.04 8.86 -13.37
C ALA A 117 -11.12 7.85 -14.10
N GLN A 118 -11.68 7.16 -15.10
CA GLN A 118 -11.02 6.07 -15.81
C GLN A 118 -9.60 6.44 -16.27
N GLY A 119 -8.65 5.54 -16.01
CA GLY A 119 -7.23 5.71 -16.34
C GLY A 119 -6.44 6.58 -15.35
N ARG A 120 -7.11 7.29 -14.42
CA ARG A 120 -6.46 8.07 -13.35
C ARG A 120 -6.44 7.34 -12.02
N ARG A 121 -7.33 6.37 -11.79
CA ARG A 121 -7.44 5.65 -10.51
C ARG A 121 -7.15 4.17 -10.69
N ALA A 122 -6.19 3.67 -9.92
CA ALA A 122 -5.87 2.25 -9.80
C ALA A 122 -6.35 1.74 -8.44
N GLY A 123 -7.61 1.32 -8.36
CA GLY A 123 -8.17 0.78 -7.12
C GLY A 123 -7.62 -0.60 -6.78
N ILE A 124 -7.39 -0.83 -5.49
CA ILE A 124 -6.88 -2.11 -4.96
C ILE A 124 -8.05 -2.99 -4.51
N CYS A 125 -8.04 -4.24 -4.97
CA CYS A 125 -9.00 -5.27 -4.58
C CYS A 125 -8.67 -5.83 -3.20
N GLN A 126 -9.66 -5.90 -2.32
CA GLN A 126 -9.56 -6.57 -1.04
C GLN A 126 -9.97 -8.04 -1.15
N ILE A 127 -9.26 -8.90 -0.43
CA ILE A 127 -9.52 -10.35 -0.35
C ILE A 127 -9.52 -10.82 1.11
N MET A 128 -10.00 -12.05 1.36
CA MET A 128 -9.77 -12.75 2.63
C MET A 128 -8.93 -14.01 2.40
N LEU A 129 -8.03 -14.29 3.33
CA LEU A 129 -7.16 -15.46 3.25
C LEU A 129 -7.80 -16.77 3.72
N HIS A 130 -9.00 -16.72 4.31
CA HIS A 130 -9.68 -17.89 4.89
C HIS A 130 -10.28 -18.84 3.84
N ASP A 131 -10.61 -18.31 2.66
CA ASP A 131 -11.17 -19.04 1.53
C ASP A 131 -10.48 -18.56 0.25
N LEU A 132 -9.48 -19.34 -0.19
CA LEU A 132 -8.66 -18.95 -1.33
C LEU A 132 -9.35 -19.13 -2.67
N ASP A 133 -10.33 -20.04 -2.77
CA ASP A 133 -11.12 -20.17 -4.00
C ASP A 133 -11.99 -18.91 -4.19
N ALA A 134 -12.61 -18.43 -3.10
CA ALA A 134 -13.35 -17.18 -3.12
C ALA A 134 -12.43 -15.96 -3.38
N ALA A 135 -11.23 -15.94 -2.79
CA ALA A 135 -10.25 -14.89 -3.04
C ALA A 135 -9.83 -14.87 -4.52
N VAL A 136 -9.49 -16.02 -5.11
CA VAL A 136 -9.11 -16.14 -6.53
C VAL A 136 -10.23 -15.67 -7.45
N ALA A 137 -11.48 -16.05 -7.15
CA ALA A 137 -12.63 -15.58 -7.91
C ALA A 137 -12.81 -14.06 -7.84
N GLU A 138 -12.60 -13.47 -6.66
CA GLU A 138 -12.69 -12.01 -6.48
C GLU A 138 -11.56 -11.26 -7.20
N VAL A 139 -10.33 -11.79 -7.21
CA VAL A 139 -9.21 -11.20 -7.97
C VAL A 139 -9.52 -11.18 -9.48
N ARG A 140 -10.09 -12.26 -10.02
CA ARG A 140 -10.54 -12.31 -11.42
C ARG A 140 -11.63 -11.27 -11.69
N TRP A 141 -12.65 -11.23 -10.83
CA TRP A 141 -13.72 -10.25 -10.91
C TRP A 141 -13.17 -8.81 -10.89
N ALA A 142 -12.23 -8.51 -9.99
CA ALA A 142 -11.64 -7.18 -9.87
C ALA A 142 -10.94 -6.75 -11.17
N LYS A 143 -10.10 -7.63 -11.75
CA LYS A 143 -9.44 -7.36 -13.03
C LYS A 143 -10.43 -7.11 -14.15
N GLU A 144 -11.47 -7.94 -14.25
CA GLU A 144 -12.53 -7.84 -15.27
C GLU A 144 -13.35 -6.55 -15.14
N ASN A 145 -13.45 -6.00 -13.92
CA ASN A 145 -14.21 -4.78 -13.62
C ASN A 145 -13.32 -3.52 -13.50
N GLY A 146 -12.11 -3.56 -14.09
CA GLY A 146 -11.26 -2.39 -14.25
C GLY A 146 -10.45 -1.99 -13.02
N LEU A 147 -10.40 -2.83 -11.98
CA LEU A 147 -9.46 -2.66 -10.88
C LEU A 147 -8.10 -3.23 -11.26
N PHE A 148 -7.16 -2.35 -11.57
CA PHE A 148 -5.80 -2.71 -11.97
C PHE A 148 -4.73 -2.32 -10.93
N GLY A 149 -5.12 -1.73 -9.80
CA GLY A 149 -4.21 -1.42 -8.69
C GLY A 149 -3.66 -2.67 -8.01
N GLY A 150 -4.21 -3.85 -8.30
CA GLY A 150 -3.76 -5.12 -7.76
C GLY A 150 -4.61 -5.60 -6.59
N VAL A 151 -4.02 -6.46 -5.77
CA VAL A 151 -4.67 -7.11 -4.62
C VAL A 151 -4.01 -6.62 -3.34
N LEU A 152 -4.81 -6.26 -2.34
CA LEU A 152 -4.32 -6.04 -0.98
C LEU A 152 -4.11 -7.40 -0.34
N LEU A 153 -2.85 -7.78 -0.11
CA LEU A 153 -2.47 -8.97 0.63
C LEU A 153 -2.61 -8.71 2.14
N PRO A 154 -3.59 -9.33 2.81
CA PRO A 154 -3.70 -9.22 4.26
C PRO A 154 -2.49 -9.87 4.94
N GLY A 155 -2.19 -9.44 6.16
CA GLY A 155 -1.22 -10.14 6.99
C GLY A 155 -1.75 -11.51 7.47
N ALA A 156 -0.83 -12.42 7.81
CA ALA A 156 -1.15 -13.64 8.53
C ALA A 156 -0.32 -13.74 9.84
N PRO A 157 -0.56 -12.85 10.82
CA PRO A 157 0.15 -12.92 12.09
C PRO A 157 -0.22 -14.19 12.87
N PRO A 158 0.62 -14.61 13.83
CA PRO A 158 0.28 -15.72 14.72
C PRO A 158 -1.10 -15.53 15.37
N GLY A 159 -1.95 -16.57 15.29
CA GLY A 159 -3.30 -16.52 15.86
C GLY A 159 -4.38 -15.93 14.96
N SER A 160 -4.06 -15.54 13.72
CA SER A 160 -5.03 -15.01 12.74
C SER A 160 -6.07 -16.02 12.22
N GLY A 161 -5.90 -17.32 12.51
CA GLY A 161 -6.81 -18.37 12.04
C GLY A 161 -6.53 -18.88 10.62
N VAL A 162 -5.50 -18.35 9.96
CA VAL A 162 -5.00 -18.82 8.65
C VAL A 162 -3.53 -19.26 8.76
N PRO A 163 -3.03 -20.13 7.85
CA PRO A 163 -1.61 -20.50 7.80
C PRO A 163 -0.69 -19.28 7.63
N PRO A 164 0.57 -19.33 8.08
CA PRO A 164 1.51 -18.23 7.84
C PRO A 164 1.79 -18.06 6.35
N LEU A 165 2.04 -16.82 5.88
CA LEU A 165 2.26 -16.52 4.44
C LEU A 165 3.42 -17.30 3.76
N TYR A 166 4.29 -17.96 4.51
CA TYR A 166 5.35 -18.83 3.97
C TYR A 166 4.90 -20.29 3.77
N ASP A 167 3.63 -20.64 4.04
CA ASP A 167 3.08 -21.94 3.70
C ASP A 167 3.04 -22.10 2.17
N PRO A 168 3.82 -23.03 1.59
CA PRO A 168 4.02 -23.09 0.15
C PRO A 168 2.82 -23.67 -0.60
N ALA A 169 1.92 -24.40 0.07
CA ALA A 169 0.80 -25.08 -0.58
C ALA A 169 -0.50 -24.29 -0.43
N TYR A 170 -0.73 -23.69 0.74
CA TYR A 170 -1.98 -22.99 1.02
C TYR A 170 -2.19 -21.84 0.04
N TYR A 171 -1.24 -20.90 -0.07
CA TYR A 171 -1.39 -19.65 -0.82
C TYR A 171 -1.10 -19.72 -2.33
N GLU A 172 -0.66 -20.88 -2.84
CA GLU A 172 -0.28 -21.06 -4.26
C GLU A 172 -1.35 -20.60 -5.28
N PRO A 173 -2.66 -20.86 -5.07
CA PRO A 173 -3.69 -20.38 -6.00
C PRO A 173 -3.74 -18.86 -6.12
N LEU A 174 -3.49 -18.13 -5.03
CA LEU A 174 -3.47 -16.67 -5.01
C LEU A 174 -2.29 -16.13 -5.83
N TRP A 175 -1.10 -16.72 -5.66
CA TRP A 175 0.08 -16.31 -6.43
C TRP A 175 -0.09 -16.58 -7.92
N SER A 176 -0.62 -17.75 -8.24
CA SER A 176 -0.90 -18.17 -9.62
C SER A 176 -1.85 -17.21 -10.32
N VAL A 177 -2.98 -16.83 -9.69
CA VAL A 177 -3.95 -15.92 -10.32
C VAL A 177 -3.40 -14.49 -10.45
N CYS A 178 -2.62 -14.01 -9.47
CA CYS A 178 -2.01 -12.68 -9.53
C CYS A 178 -0.99 -12.59 -10.66
N GLU A 179 -0.14 -13.62 -10.85
CA GLU A 179 0.79 -13.69 -11.97
C GLU A 179 0.07 -13.82 -13.32
N GLU A 180 -0.92 -14.71 -13.42
CA GLU A 180 -1.71 -14.93 -14.65
C GLU A 180 -2.37 -13.65 -15.16
N LEU A 181 -2.96 -12.86 -14.24
CA LEU A 181 -3.70 -11.64 -14.58
C LEU A 181 -2.82 -10.38 -14.63
N ASP A 182 -1.52 -10.53 -14.38
CA ASP A 182 -0.58 -9.42 -14.19
C ASP A 182 -1.12 -8.40 -13.17
N MET A 183 -1.62 -8.90 -12.04
CA MET A 183 -2.14 -8.12 -10.92
C MET A 183 -1.07 -8.02 -9.82
N PRO A 184 -0.57 -6.82 -9.50
CA PRO A 184 0.42 -6.67 -8.44
C PRO A 184 -0.18 -7.06 -7.08
N VAL A 185 0.64 -7.69 -6.25
CA VAL A 185 0.33 -7.99 -4.86
C VAL A 185 0.83 -6.83 -4.03
N ASN A 186 -0.06 -6.17 -3.29
CA ASN A 186 0.28 -5.04 -2.44
C ASN A 186 0.24 -5.45 -0.97
N HIS A 187 1.31 -5.21 -0.24
CA HIS A 187 1.33 -5.31 1.21
C HIS A 187 1.58 -3.93 1.80
N HIS A 188 0.62 -3.44 2.56
CA HIS A 188 0.66 -2.09 3.11
C HIS A 188 1.19 -2.10 4.54
N SER A 189 1.73 -0.97 5.01
CA SER A 189 1.91 -0.76 6.44
C SER A 189 0.57 -0.92 7.18
N GLY A 190 0.61 -1.29 8.45
CA GLY A 190 -0.59 -1.67 9.20
C GLY A 190 -0.97 -3.13 9.04
N SER A 191 -0.74 -3.73 7.88
CA SER A 191 -1.03 -5.14 7.68
C SER A 191 -0.14 -6.02 8.57
N ALA A 192 -0.70 -7.12 9.07
CA ALA A 192 -0.06 -8.10 9.95
C ALA A 192 0.28 -7.65 11.38
N ALA A 193 0.06 -6.39 11.75
CA ALA A 193 0.25 -5.96 13.13
C ALA A 193 -0.79 -6.64 14.06
N PRO A 194 -0.40 -7.05 15.28
CA PRO A 194 -1.36 -7.44 16.31
C PRO A 194 -2.32 -6.29 16.65
N ALA A 195 -3.52 -6.63 17.13
CA ALA A 195 -4.46 -5.62 17.61
C ALA A 195 -3.81 -4.79 18.74
N ALA A 196 -3.79 -3.48 18.57
CA ALA A 196 -3.30 -2.55 19.58
C ALA A 196 -4.33 -2.40 20.71
N GLY A 197 -3.86 -2.21 21.94
CA GLY A 197 -4.70 -1.78 23.04
C GLY A 197 -5.10 -0.29 22.93
N GLU A 198 -5.96 0.15 23.84
CA GLU A 198 -6.49 1.52 23.83
C GLU A 198 -5.63 2.54 24.59
N ARG A 199 -4.59 2.11 25.31
CA ARG A 199 -3.74 3.03 26.07
C ARG A 199 -2.86 3.84 25.12
N ALA A 200 -2.39 5.00 25.58
CA ALA A 200 -1.48 5.82 24.78
C ALA A 200 -0.20 5.05 24.41
N GLU A 201 0.34 4.26 25.35
CA GLU A 201 1.51 3.42 25.12
C GLU A 201 1.25 2.35 24.08
N ASP A 202 0.05 1.75 24.05
CA ASP A 202 -0.31 0.73 23.07
C ASP A 202 -0.34 1.33 21.65
N LYS A 203 -0.90 2.54 21.52
CA LYS A 203 -0.94 3.28 20.26
C LYS A 203 0.45 3.71 19.79
N VAL A 204 1.33 4.11 20.71
CA VAL A 204 2.72 4.44 20.39
C VAL A 204 3.50 3.19 19.97
N ILE A 205 3.32 2.06 20.65
CA ILE A 205 3.95 0.79 20.26
C ILE A 205 3.49 0.36 18.87
N LEU A 206 2.19 0.48 18.56
CA LEU A 206 1.69 0.24 17.21
C LEU A 206 2.47 1.08 16.19
N LEU A 207 2.57 2.39 16.37
CA LEU A 207 3.30 3.28 15.45
C LEU A 207 4.79 2.90 15.28
N LEU A 208 5.43 2.37 16.32
CA LEU A 208 6.84 1.97 16.28
C LEU A 208 7.07 0.59 15.64
N GLU A 209 6.12 -0.34 15.76
CA GLU A 209 6.28 -1.73 15.32
C GLU A 209 5.52 -2.06 14.04
N VAL A 210 4.58 -1.20 13.60
CA VAL A 210 3.68 -1.48 12.47
C VAL A 210 4.45 -1.81 11.18
N THR A 211 5.52 -1.07 10.89
CA THR A 211 6.36 -1.31 9.71
C THR A 211 7.18 -2.58 9.88
N TRP A 212 7.69 -2.88 11.08
CA TRP A 212 8.40 -4.13 11.37
C TRP A 212 7.55 -5.36 11.09
N TRP A 213 6.27 -5.33 11.49
CA TRP A 213 5.32 -6.40 11.19
C TRP A 213 5.08 -6.53 9.68
N ALA A 214 4.91 -5.42 8.97
CA ALA A 214 4.67 -5.41 7.53
C ALA A 214 5.88 -5.87 6.70
N HIS A 215 7.12 -5.53 7.12
CA HIS A 215 8.36 -5.94 6.42
C HIS A 215 8.48 -7.45 6.25
N ARG A 216 7.89 -8.22 7.17
CA ARG A 216 7.94 -9.68 7.17
C ARG A 216 7.30 -10.32 5.95
N ALA A 217 6.37 -9.65 5.27
CA ALA A 217 5.73 -10.20 4.08
C ALA A 217 6.76 -10.53 3.00
N PHE A 218 7.76 -9.68 2.80
CA PHE A 218 8.84 -9.97 1.84
C PHE A 218 9.58 -11.27 2.20
N THR A 219 10.02 -11.39 3.45
CA THR A 219 10.74 -12.58 3.92
C THR A 219 9.86 -13.83 3.88
N HIS A 220 8.57 -13.72 4.19
CA HIS A 220 7.63 -14.83 4.12
C HIS A 220 7.44 -15.33 2.69
N LEU A 221 7.20 -14.43 1.72
CA LEU A 221 7.04 -14.81 0.31
C LEU A 221 8.34 -15.36 -0.28
N LEU A 222 9.48 -14.78 0.11
CA LEU A 222 10.81 -15.27 -0.27
C LEU A 222 11.03 -16.70 0.23
N VAL A 223 10.90 -16.94 1.54
CA VAL A 223 11.09 -18.27 2.16
C VAL A 223 10.04 -19.27 1.67
N GLY A 224 8.81 -18.81 1.40
CA GLY A 224 7.76 -19.63 0.78
C GLY A 224 8.06 -20.02 -0.67
N GLY A 225 9.15 -19.53 -1.27
CA GLY A 225 9.55 -19.84 -2.64
C GLY A 225 8.67 -19.18 -3.72
N VAL A 226 7.86 -18.19 -3.34
CA VAL A 226 6.87 -17.57 -4.23
C VAL A 226 7.56 -16.90 -5.42
N PHE A 227 8.62 -16.14 -5.17
CA PHE A 227 9.36 -15.44 -6.21
C PHE A 227 10.03 -16.41 -7.20
N GLU A 228 10.50 -17.57 -6.75
CA GLU A 228 11.08 -18.60 -7.63
C GLU A 228 10.02 -19.22 -8.53
N ARG A 229 8.86 -19.61 -7.97
CA ARG A 229 7.79 -20.27 -8.74
C ARG A 229 7.02 -19.33 -9.65
N HIS A 230 6.89 -18.06 -9.27
CA HIS A 230 6.15 -17.03 -10.00
C HIS A 230 7.05 -15.87 -10.40
N PRO A 231 7.97 -16.03 -11.37
CA PRO A 231 8.93 -15.01 -11.75
C PRO A 231 8.31 -13.72 -12.33
N GLY A 232 7.05 -13.77 -12.79
CA GLY A 232 6.27 -12.63 -13.26
C GLY A 232 5.47 -11.90 -12.17
N LEU A 233 5.33 -12.49 -10.98
CA LEU A 233 4.61 -11.86 -9.87
C LEU A 233 5.35 -10.59 -9.39
N ARG A 234 4.57 -9.54 -9.10
CA ARG A 234 5.08 -8.27 -8.56
C ARG A 234 4.57 -8.07 -7.14
N LEU A 235 5.48 -7.76 -6.22
CA LEU A 235 5.15 -7.36 -4.85
C LEU A 235 5.41 -5.87 -4.68
N VAL A 236 4.43 -5.14 -4.17
CA VAL A 236 4.55 -3.75 -3.75
C VAL A 236 4.51 -3.70 -2.22
N LEU A 237 5.53 -3.10 -1.61
CA LEU A 237 5.56 -2.78 -0.18
C LEU A 237 5.25 -1.30 -0.02
N ALA A 238 4.02 -0.98 0.37
CA ALA A 238 3.52 0.40 0.46
C ALA A 238 3.55 0.92 1.90
N GLU A 239 3.97 2.17 2.08
CA GLU A 239 4.04 2.88 3.35
C GLU A 239 4.99 2.24 4.40
N GLN A 240 5.93 1.40 3.96
CA GLN A 240 6.86 0.68 4.84
C GLN A 240 8.24 1.35 5.00
N GLY A 241 8.42 2.52 4.39
CA GLY A 241 9.69 3.24 4.31
C GLY A 241 10.74 2.53 3.43
N THR A 242 11.85 3.21 3.14
CA THR A 242 12.93 2.67 2.30
C THR A 242 14.17 2.26 3.09
N ALA A 243 14.35 2.80 4.30
CA ALA A 243 15.61 2.74 5.03
C ALA A 243 16.02 1.33 5.49
N TRP A 244 15.05 0.45 5.77
CA TRP A 244 15.28 -0.92 6.26
C TRP A 244 15.81 -1.86 5.17
N VAL A 245 15.47 -1.60 3.91
CA VAL A 245 15.65 -2.57 2.82
C VAL A 245 17.12 -2.95 2.61
N PRO A 246 18.10 -2.02 2.51
CA PRO A 246 19.48 -2.40 2.20
C PRO A 246 20.10 -3.34 3.25
N ASP A 247 19.87 -3.08 4.54
CA ASP A 247 20.43 -3.87 5.63
C ASP A 247 19.73 -5.23 5.73
N GLU A 248 18.41 -5.27 5.49
CA GLU A 248 17.65 -6.52 5.47
C GLU A 248 18.06 -7.42 4.30
N LEU A 249 18.27 -6.87 3.10
CA LEU A 249 18.77 -7.65 1.96
C LEU A 249 20.17 -8.21 2.22
N ALA A 250 21.08 -7.40 2.78
CA ALA A 250 22.41 -7.88 3.15
C ALA A 250 22.35 -8.99 4.20
N ARG A 251 21.47 -8.86 5.20
CA ARG A 251 21.23 -9.89 6.20
C ARG A 251 20.70 -11.17 5.58
N LEU A 252 19.67 -11.10 4.74
CA LEU A 252 19.06 -12.26 4.09
C LEU A 252 20.04 -12.97 3.16
N ASP A 253 20.78 -12.21 2.34
CA ASP A 253 21.83 -12.74 1.46
C ASP A 253 22.91 -13.50 2.25
N TYR A 254 23.34 -12.97 3.39
CA TYR A 254 24.28 -13.65 4.28
C TYR A 254 23.71 -14.96 4.85
N PHE A 255 22.46 -14.96 5.30
CA PHE A 255 21.82 -16.17 5.80
C PHE A 255 21.65 -17.23 4.72
N PHE A 256 21.23 -16.83 3.51
CA PHE A 256 21.07 -17.75 2.38
C PHE A 256 22.41 -18.36 1.95
N ASP A 257 23.48 -17.57 1.89
CA ASP A 257 24.83 -18.08 1.63
C ASP A 257 25.22 -19.15 2.66
N ARG A 258 24.94 -18.91 3.95
CA ARG A 258 25.25 -19.88 5.02
C ARG A 258 24.43 -21.15 4.93
N MET A 259 23.12 -21.02 4.69
CA MET A 259 22.20 -22.14 4.50
C MET A 259 22.58 -22.99 3.27
N GLY A 260 23.05 -22.36 2.18
CA GLY A 260 23.44 -23.02 0.93
C GLY A 260 24.90 -23.48 0.85
N SER A 261 25.79 -22.95 1.70
CA SER A 261 27.25 -23.16 1.60
C SER A 261 27.73 -24.60 1.78
N GLY A 262 26.90 -25.49 2.34
CA GLY A 262 27.30 -26.86 2.72
C GLY A 262 28.41 -26.89 3.80
N ALA A 263 28.76 -25.74 4.39
CA ALA A 263 29.83 -25.61 5.36
C ALA A 263 29.28 -25.84 6.78
N ALA A 264 29.70 -26.97 7.37
CA ALA A 264 29.50 -27.41 8.76
C ALA A 264 28.05 -27.80 9.17
N ASP A 265 27.96 -28.71 10.16
CA ASP A 265 26.74 -29.16 10.87
C ASP A 265 26.05 -28.04 11.69
N SER A 266 26.08 -26.80 11.20
CA SER A 266 25.35 -25.69 11.78
C SER A 266 23.85 -25.86 11.55
N GLN A 267 23.03 -25.35 12.47
CA GLN A 267 21.57 -25.42 12.34
C GLN A 267 21.06 -24.75 11.07
N GLU A 268 21.68 -23.65 10.65
CA GLU A 268 21.33 -22.92 9.43
C GLU A 268 21.55 -23.79 8.19
N ALA A 269 22.73 -24.42 8.07
CA ALA A 269 23.04 -25.32 6.96
C ALA A 269 22.14 -26.56 6.96
N VAL A 270 21.78 -27.10 8.13
CA VAL A 270 20.93 -28.30 8.21
C VAL A 270 19.46 -27.99 7.88
N TRP A 271 18.89 -26.91 8.43
CA TRP A 271 17.47 -26.59 8.26
C TRP A 271 17.17 -25.86 6.95
N GLY A 272 18.11 -25.05 6.46
CA GLY A 272 17.90 -24.20 5.27
C GLY A 272 18.30 -24.84 3.95
N LYS A 273 19.04 -25.95 3.95
CA LYS A 273 19.64 -26.54 2.74
C LYS A 273 18.64 -26.83 1.63
N ASP A 274 17.55 -27.53 1.95
CA ASP A 274 16.60 -27.95 0.91
C ASP A 274 15.83 -26.76 0.36
N LEU A 275 15.51 -25.79 1.21
CA LEU A 275 14.84 -24.55 0.82
C LEU A 275 15.72 -23.72 -0.11
N VAL A 276 16.94 -23.39 0.31
CA VAL A 276 17.88 -22.58 -0.49
C VAL A 276 18.35 -23.34 -1.73
N GLY A 277 18.52 -24.67 -1.64
CA GLY A 277 18.87 -25.52 -2.77
C GLY A 277 17.80 -25.53 -3.88
N GLY A 278 16.55 -25.18 -3.55
CA GLY A 278 15.46 -25.02 -4.51
C GLY A 278 15.36 -23.62 -5.13
N MET A 279 16.28 -22.69 -4.82
CA MET A 279 16.22 -21.30 -5.24
C MET A 279 17.34 -20.97 -6.23
N SER A 280 17.00 -20.27 -7.31
CA SER A 280 17.95 -19.94 -8.38
C SER A 280 18.71 -18.61 -8.18
N LEU A 281 18.14 -17.71 -7.36
CA LEU A 281 18.66 -16.37 -7.11
C LEU A 281 18.89 -16.13 -5.61
N ARG A 282 19.69 -15.11 -5.30
CA ARG A 282 19.84 -14.56 -3.95
C ARG A 282 18.60 -13.73 -3.56
N PRO A 283 18.33 -13.56 -2.26
CA PRO A 283 17.29 -12.66 -1.77
C PRO A 283 17.30 -11.26 -2.41
N SER A 284 18.47 -10.62 -2.50
CA SER A 284 18.63 -9.31 -3.15
C SER A 284 18.30 -9.32 -4.64
N GLU A 285 18.56 -10.42 -5.35
CA GLU A 285 18.25 -10.58 -6.77
C GLU A 285 16.75 -10.81 -7.02
N TYR A 286 16.07 -11.60 -6.17
CA TYR A 286 14.61 -11.70 -6.21
C TYR A 286 13.95 -10.35 -5.91
N PHE A 287 14.43 -9.64 -4.90
CA PHE A 287 13.95 -8.30 -4.58
C PHE A 287 14.10 -7.38 -5.80
N ALA A 288 15.28 -7.36 -6.41
CA ALA A 288 15.56 -6.51 -7.56
C ALA A 288 14.63 -6.80 -8.74
N ARG A 289 14.32 -8.09 -8.98
CA ARG A 289 13.42 -8.53 -10.04
C ARG A 289 11.96 -8.11 -9.78
N GLN A 290 11.43 -8.41 -8.61
CA GLN A 290 9.97 -8.48 -8.41
C GLN A 290 9.38 -7.50 -7.39
N VAL A 291 10.21 -6.83 -6.59
CA VAL A 291 9.72 -5.96 -5.51
C VAL A 291 9.81 -4.48 -5.88
N ARG A 292 8.75 -3.74 -5.56
CA ARG A 292 8.67 -2.28 -5.68
C ARG A 292 8.27 -1.69 -4.32
N ILE A 293 8.72 -0.47 -4.06
CA ILE A 293 8.42 0.24 -2.81
C ILE A 293 7.48 1.40 -3.12
N GLY A 294 6.30 1.40 -2.50
CA GLY A 294 5.44 2.58 -2.38
C GLY A 294 5.98 3.45 -1.25
N ALA A 295 6.84 4.41 -1.59
CA ALA A 295 7.48 5.31 -0.65
C ALA A 295 6.57 6.53 -0.38
N SER A 296 5.61 6.32 0.51
CA SER A 296 4.66 7.32 0.97
C SER A 296 5.39 8.51 1.58
N PHE A 297 5.05 9.71 1.11
CA PHE A 297 5.59 11.01 1.51
C PHE A 297 7.12 11.05 1.64
N LEU A 298 7.85 10.37 0.74
CA LEU A 298 9.31 10.21 0.78
C LEU A 298 10.03 11.53 1.06
N ARG A 299 10.79 11.57 2.16
CA ARG A 299 11.41 12.80 2.67
C ARG A 299 12.85 12.94 2.17
N GLY A 300 13.37 14.16 2.14
CA GLY A 300 14.73 14.43 1.64
C GLY A 300 15.84 13.62 2.34
N HIS A 301 15.69 13.32 3.63
CA HIS A 301 16.66 12.51 4.36
C HIS A 301 16.62 11.01 4.00
N GLU A 302 15.54 10.53 3.40
CA GLU A 302 15.37 9.13 2.96
C GLU A 302 15.85 8.91 1.52
N VAL A 303 15.99 9.97 0.72
CA VAL A 303 16.46 9.92 -0.67
C VAL A 303 17.81 9.21 -0.82
N PRO A 304 18.83 9.41 0.04
CA PRO A 304 20.07 8.65 -0.06
C PRO A 304 19.89 7.14 0.15
N ALA A 305 18.97 6.71 1.01
CA ALA A 305 18.65 5.30 1.19
C ALA A 305 17.93 4.73 -0.04
N ALA A 306 16.98 5.49 -0.60
CA ALA A 306 16.32 5.15 -1.86
C ALA A 306 17.33 5.02 -3.02
N GLY A 307 18.32 5.91 -3.11
CA GLY A 307 19.37 5.86 -4.12
C GLY A 307 20.27 4.62 -4.00
N ARG A 308 20.58 4.18 -2.78
CA ARG A 308 21.33 2.93 -2.54
C ARG A 308 20.54 1.68 -2.96
N LEU A 309 19.21 1.72 -2.86
CA LEU A 309 18.32 0.64 -3.30
C LEU A 309 18.15 0.59 -4.83
N GLY A 310 18.24 1.75 -5.47
CA GLY A 310 17.94 1.95 -6.88
C GLY A 310 16.62 2.67 -7.07
N PHE A 311 16.68 3.87 -7.66
CA PHE A 311 15.49 4.70 -7.88
C PHE A 311 14.48 4.07 -8.85
N ASP A 312 14.84 3.02 -9.60
CA ASP A 312 13.92 2.23 -10.44
C ASP A 312 12.90 1.40 -9.64
N LYS A 313 13.10 1.25 -8.32
CA LYS A 313 12.21 0.46 -7.45
C LYS A 313 11.27 1.31 -6.61
N ILE A 314 11.47 2.63 -6.60
CA ILE A 314 10.80 3.56 -5.70
C ILE A 314 9.64 4.23 -6.42
N MET A 315 8.46 4.21 -5.82
CA MET A 315 7.28 4.91 -6.32
C MET A 315 6.83 5.87 -5.23
N TRP A 316 6.80 7.17 -5.51
CA TRP A 316 6.34 8.15 -4.53
C TRP A 316 4.82 8.04 -4.31
N GLY A 317 4.39 8.14 -3.06
CA GLY A 317 2.98 8.22 -2.68
C GLY A 317 2.70 9.47 -1.88
N SER A 318 1.50 10.05 -2.04
CA SER A 318 1.10 11.24 -1.30
C SER A 318 0.44 10.91 0.04
N ASP A 319 -0.06 9.68 0.18
CA ASP A 319 -0.84 9.19 1.32
C ASP A 319 -2.10 10.03 1.57
N TYR A 320 -2.78 10.43 0.48
CA TYR A 320 -4.01 11.22 0.59
C TYR A 320 -5.19 10.30 0.97
N PRO A 321 -6.07 10.64 1.94
CA PRO A 321 -6.19 11.92 2.65
C PRO A 321 -5.69 11.87 4.10
N HIS A 322 -4.81 10.93 4.43
CA HIS A 322 -4.29 10.72 5.79
C HIS A 322 -3.55 11.96 6.29
N ARG A 323 -3.45 12.10 7.62
CA ARG A 323 -2.78 13.25 8.25
C ARG A 323 -1.27 13.15 8.12
N GLU A 324 -0.78 11.92 8.03
CA GLU A 324 0.58 11.49 7.84
C GLU A 324 1.11 11.90 6.46
N GLY A 325 0.20 12.03 5.48
CA GLY A 325 0.48 12.37 4.10
C GLY A 325 0.93 13.79 3.82
N SER A 326 1.01 14.10 2.54
CA SER A 326 1.63 15.34 2.03
C SER A 326 0.64 16.43 1.60
N HIS A 327 -0.66 16.13 1.53
CA HIS A 327 -1.68 17.10 1.15
C HIS A 327 -1.94 18.15 2.24
N PRO A 328 -2.15 19.45 1.91
CA PRO A 328 -2.19 20.09 0.57
C PRO A 328 -0.84 20.68 0.13
N TYR A 329 0.27 20.12 0.59
CA TYR A 329 1.62 20.65 0.38
C TYR A 329 2.49 19.67 -0.42
N SER A 330 1.89 18.85 -1.28
CA SER A 330 2.60 17.83 -2.05
C SER A 330 3.70 18.46 -2.91
N ARG A 331 3.44 19.61 -3.55
CA ARG A 331 4.43 20.30 -4.41
C ARG A 331 5.64 20.77 -3.61
N GLU A 332 5.41 21.32 -2.42
CA GLU A 332 6.44 21.73 -1.48
C GLU A 332 7.22 20.54 -0.94
N ALA A 333 6.55 19.46 -0.55
CA ALA A 333 7.18 18.22 -0.10
C ALA A 333 8.10 17.63 -1.19
N LEU A 334 7.66 17.63 -2.45
CA LEU A 334 8.47 17.20 -3.59
C LEU A 334 9.74 18.04 -3.75
N ARG A 335 9.64 19.36 -3.61
CA ARG A 335 10.80 20.28 -3.66
C ARG A 335 11.76 20.05 -2.50
N ALA A 336 11.21 19.87 -1.29
CA ALA A 336 12.00 19.59 -0.09
C ALA A 336 12.77 18.26 -0.22
N ALA A 337 12.15 17.24 -0.86
CA ALA A 337 12.75 15.94 -1.05
C ALA A 337 13.74 15.87 -2.22
N PHE A 338 13.39 16.47 -3.36
CA PHE A 338 14.05 16.17 -4.64
C PHE A 338 14.86 17.32 -5.25
N ALA A 339 14.92 18.49 -4.61
CA ALA A 339 15.83 19.54 -5.05
C ALA A 339 17.29 19.05 -5.00
N GLY A 340 17.94 18.96 -6.16
CA GLY A 340 19.30 18.44 -6.30
C GLY A 340 19.41 16.96 -6.66
N VAL A 341 18.29 16.24 -6.84
CA VAL A 341 18.25 14.90 -7.42
C VAL A 341 18.17 15.00 -8.94
N ASP A 342 18.77 14.05 -9.67
CA ASP A 342 18.71 14.01 -11.13
C ASP A 342 17.24 14.00 -11.61
N PRO A 343 16.82 14.93 -12.48
CA PRO A 343 15.45 14.99 -12.97
C PRO A 343 14.91 13.70 -13.61
N VAL A 344 15.78 12.88 -14.20
CA VAL A 344 15.41 11.58 -14.76
C VAL A 344 15.00 10.62 -13.64
N ASP A 345 15.75 10.59 -12.54
CA ASP A 345 15.42 9.74 -11.39
C ASP A 345 14.18 10.24 -10.65
N VAL A 346 14.01 11.56 -10.53
CA VAL A 346 12.76 12.15 -10.03
C VAL A 346 11.58 11.73 -10.91
N ALA A 347 11.68 11.84 -12.23
CA ALA A 347 10.60 11.44 -13.14
C ALA A 347 10.27 9.94 -13.06
N ARG A 348 11.27 9.08 -12.81
CA ARG A 348 11.05 7.65 -12.53
C ARG A 348 10.23 7.46 -11.26
N MET A 349 10.66 8.06 -10.15
CA MET A 349 10.00 7.92 -8.85
C MET A 349 8.59 8.51 -8.82
N LEU A 350 8.36 9.63 -9.50
CA LEU A 350 7.07 10.32 -9.48
C LEU A 350 6.04 9.77 -10.47
N ALA A 351 6.44 9.00 -11.50
CA ALA A 351 5.47 8.50 -12.47
C ALA A 351 5.91 7.21 -13.16
N GLY A 352 7.16 7.13 -13.65
CA GLY A 352 7.59 6.03 -14.52
C GLY A 352 7.49 4.65 -13.87
N ASN A 353 7.86 4.54 -12.60
CA ASN A 353 7.84 3.27 -11.88
C ASN A 353 6.41 2.83 -11.56
N ALA A 354 5.55 3.74 -11.09
CA ALA A 354 4.13 3.44 -10.86
C ALA A 354 3.40 3.06 -12.15
N ALA A 355 3.69 3.75 -13.27
CA ALA A 355 3.13 3.38 -14.57
C ALA A 355 3.55 1.98 -15.01
N THR A 356 4.80 1.58 -14.75
CA THR A 356 5.28 0.23 -15.07
C THR A 356 4.69 -0.81 -14.12
N ALA A 357 4.56 -0.50 -12.83
CA ALA A 357 4.10 -1.44 -11.80
C ALA A 357 2.60 -1.71 -11.86
N TYR A 358 1.79 -0.73 -12.26
CA TYR A 358 0.32 -0.83 -12.28
C TYR A 358 -0.26 -0.78 -13.70
N GLY A 359 0.46 -0.27 -14.69
CA GLY A 359 -0.04 -0.17 -16.08
C GLY A 359 -0.74 1.15 -16.40
N PHE A 360 -0.37 2.25 -15.76
CA PHE A 360 -0.89 3.58 -16.14
C PHE A 360 -0.41 3.99 -17.55
N ASP A 361 -1.32 4.53 -18.35
CA ASP A 361 -0.99 5.11 -19.65
C ASP A 361 -0.49 6.55 -19.49
N LEU A 362 0.84 6.71 -19.53
CA LEU A 362 1.50 8.01 -19.44
C LEU A 362 1.13 8.95 -20.60
N ALA A 363 0.79 8.43 -21.79
CA ALA A 363 0.38 9.26 -22.90
C ALA A 363 -1.03 9.83 -22.66
N ALA A 364 -1.94 9.01 -22.14
CA ALA A 364 -3.28 9.45 -21.76
C ALA A 364 -3.26 10.45 -20.58
N LEU A 365 -2.34 10.30 -19.63
CA LEU A 365 -2.18 11.21 -18.50
C LEU A 365 -1.44 12.51 -18.84
N ARG A 366 -0.74 12.57 -19.98
CA ARG A 366 0.10 13.72 -20.34
C ARG A 366 -0.65 15.07 -20.38
N PRO A 367 -1.85 15.20 -20.98
CA PRO A 367 -2.56 16.48 -21.00
C PRO A 367 -2.91 17.00 -19.59
N LEU A 368 -3.22 16.10 -18.66
CA LEU A 368 -3.47 16.45 -17.27
C LEU A 368 -2.18 16.88 -16.57
N ALA A 369 -1.08 16.17 -16.83
CA ALA A 369 0.21 16.50 -16.27
C ALA A 369 0.74 17.85 -16.74
N ASP A 370 0.50 18.21 -18.01
CA ASP A 370 0.87 19.52 -18.55
C ASP A 370 0.03 20.65 -17.94
N ARG A 371 -1.20 20.36 -17.52
CA ARG A 371 -2.11 21.33 -16.92
C ARG A 371 -1.90 21.51 -15.41
N PHE A 372 -1.71 20.42 -14.68
CA PHE A 372 -1.76 20.41 -13.21
C PHE A 372 -0.42 20.05 -12.58
N GLY A 373 0.37 19.19 -13.24
CA GLY A 373 1.60 18.65 -12.67
C GLY A 373 2.67 19.72 -12.44
N PRO A 374 3.56 19.52 -11.46
CA PRO A 374 4.72 20.38 -11.27
C PRO A 374 5.69 20.25 -12.45
N THR A 375 6.34 21.36 -12.76
CA THR A 375 7.41 21.37 -13.77
C THR A 375 8.70 20.80 -13.19
N VAL A 376 9.60 20.32 -14.04
CA VAL A 376 10.94 19.88 -13.60
C VAL A 376 11.69 21.03 -12.90
N ALA A 377 11.57 22.25 -13.43
CA ALA A 377 12.22 23.44 -12.85
C ALA A 377 11.67 23.76 -11.46
N GLU A 378 10.37 23.60 -11.26
CA GLU A 378 9.73 23.80 -9.96
C GLU A 378 10.24 22.80 -8.91
N VAL A 379 10.25 21.50 -9.24
CA VAL A 379 10.74 20.46 -8.30
C VAL A 379 12.25 20.63 -8.01
N ALA A 380 13.01 21.06 -8.99
CA ALA A 380 14.45 21.31 -8.84
C ALA A 380 14.78 22.57 -8.02
N GLU A 381 13.81 23.48 -7.81
CA GLU A 381 14.03 24.68 -7.01
C GLU A 381 13.95 24.34 -5.51
N PRO A 382 15.05 24.48 -4.75
CA PRO A 382 15.04 24.23 -3.31
C PRO A 382 13.94 25.02 -2.61
N LEU A 383 13.20 24.34 -1.74
CA LEU A 383 12.17 24.98 -0.94
C LEU A 383 12.84 25.91 0.08
N LYS A 384 12.34 27.14 0.19
CA LYS A 384 12.83 28.10 1.19
C LYS A 384 11.90 28.00 2.40
N PRO A 385 12.37 27.66 3.61
CA PRO A 385 11.46 27.49 4.75
C PRO A 385 10.61 28.74 5.04
N ALA A 386 11.16 29.94 4.80
CA ALA A 386 10.45 31.21 4.95
C ALA A 386 9.31 31.44 3.93
N SER A 387 9.17 30.62 2.89
CA SER A 387 8.05 30.71 1.93
C SER A 387 6.87 29.82 2.30
N LEU A 388 6.99 28.99 3.34
CA LEU A 388 5.91 28.11 3.79
C LEU A 388 4.98 28.84 4.76
N PRO A 389 3.66 28.65 4.64
CA PRO A 389 2.73 29.08 5.67
C PRO A 389 2.95 28.24 6.94
N ILE A 390 2.60 28.78 8.11
CA ILE A 390 2.82 28.09 9.39
C ILE A 390 2.07 26.77 9.47
N GLU A 391 0.93 26.67 8.79
CA GLU A 391 0.09 25.48 8.70
C GLU A 391 0.81 24.31 8.03
N ALA A 392 1.88 24.56 7.24
CA ALA A 392 2.70 23.52 6.63
C ALA A 392 3.53 22.73 7.66
N GLU A 393 3.68 23.20 8.90
CA GLU A 393 4.29 22.43 10.00
C GLU A 393 3.53 21.15 10.32
N MET A 394 2.23 21.13 10.02
CA MET A 394 1.38 19.96 10.24
C MET A 394 1.58 18.88 9.18
N CYS A 395 2.28 19.16 8.07
CA CYS A 395 2.59 18.20 7.01
C CYS A 395 3.81 17.35 7.39
N PRO A 396 3.65 16.04 7.64
CA PRO A 396 4.76 15.23 8.15
C PRO A 396 5.91 15.06 7.16
N ALA A 397 5.64 15.24 5.86
CA ALA A 397 6.67 15.30 4.82
C ALA A 397 7.62 16.51 4.96
N LEU A 398 7.20 17.57 5.67
CA LEU A 398 7.95 18.82 5.86
C LEU A 398 8.49 18.99 7.30
N ILE A 399 8.23 18.04 8.19
CA ILE A 399 8.75 18.07 9.56
C ILE A 399 10.28 18.12 9.54
N GLY A 400 10.86 19.04 10.32
CA GLY A 400 12.30 19.23 10.42
C GLY A 400 12.93 20.07 9.30
N TYR A 401 12.14 20.57 8.34
CA TYR A 401 12.64 21.43 7.26
C TYR A 401 12.93 22.88 7.69
N GLY A 402 12.63 23.24 8.95
CA GLY A 402 12.97 24.54 9.54
C GLY A 402 11.97 25.65 9.24
N ILE A 403 10.67 25.33 9.18
CA ILE A 403 9.59 26.32 9.05
C ILE A 403 9.67 27.31 10.24
N PRO A 404 9.58 28.64 10.00
CA PRO A 404 9.66 29.61 11.07
C PRO A 404 8.51 29.42 12.07
N ALA A 405 8.83 29.16 13.33
CA ALA A 405 7.83 29.11 14.39
C ALA A 405 7.08 30.45 14.46
N GLY A 406 5.75 30.40 14.49
CA GLY A 406 4.89 31.57 14.67
C GLY A 406 5.24 32.31 15.96
N SER A 407 5.42 33.63 15.84
CA SER A 407 5.65 34.56 16.96
C SER A 407 4.43 34.72 17.85
#